data_AF-A0A964HIA2-F1
#
_entry.id   AF-A0A964HIA2-F1
#
_cell.length_a   1.000
_cell.length_b   1.000
_cell.length_c   1.000
_cell.angle_alpha   90.00
_cell.angle_beta   90.00
_cell.angle_gamma   90.00
#
_symmetry.space_group_name_H-M   'P 1'
#
loop_
_entity.id
_entity.type
_entity.pdbx_description
1 polymer ?
#
loop_
_entity_poly.entity_id
_entity_poly.type
_entity_poly.pdbx_seq_one_letter_code
_entity_poly.pdbx_strand_id
1 'polypeptide(L)' 'MSNFWSACLSQFERELPSQQFNTWIKPLRLEGEDNL' A
#
# COMPACT_ATOMS: atom_id res chain seq x y z
N MET A 1 3.38 12.97 -1.01
CA MET A 1 3.42 11.67 -1.74
C MET A 1 2.52 10.63 -1.09
N SER A 2 2.24 10.71 0.22
CA SER A 2 1.24 9.89 0.96
C SER A 2 -0.05 9.58 0.20
N ASN A 3 -0.68 10.58 -0.42
CA ASN A 3 -1.95 10.39 -1.13
C ASN A 3 -1.87 9.43 -2.33
N PHE A 4 -0.72 9.33 -3.00
CA PHE A 4 -0.57 8.42 -4.14
C PHE A 4 -0.53 6.96 -3.65
N TRP A 5 0.25 6.67 -2.61
CA TRP A 5 0.32 5.33 -2.04
C TRP A 5 -1.01 4.88 -1.45
N SER A 6 -1.70 5.75 -0.72
CA SER A 6 -3.01 5.44 -0.16
C SER A 6 -4.06 5.17 -1.26
N ALA A 7 -3.98 5.88 -2.40
CA ALA A 7 -4.82 5.61 -3.56
C ALA A 7 -4.50 4.23 -4.17
N CYS A 8 -3.23 3.89 -4.33
CA CYS A 8 -2.81 2.55 -4.80
C CYS A 8 -3.27 1.44 -3.84
N LEU A 9 -3.09 1.62 -2.53
CA LEU A 9 -3.56 0.66 -1.51
C LEU A 9 -5.06 0.42 -1.61
N SER A 10 -5.86 1.47 -1.78
CA SER A 10 -7.32 1.37 -1.93
C SER A 10 -7.73 0.64 -3.22
N GLN A 11 -6.91 0.70 -4.26
CA GLN A 11 -7.14 -0.06 -5.49
C GLN A 11 -6.76 -1.53 -5.29
N PHE A 12 -5.58 -1.79 -4.72
CA PHE A 12 -5.09 -3.14 -4.44
C PHE A 12 -5.99 -3.92 -3.47
N GLU A 13 -6.59 -3.25 -2.48
CA GLU A 13 -7.54 -3.88 -1.55
C GLU A 13 -8.80 -4.39 -2.26
N ARG A 14 -9.17 -3.78 -3.39
CA ARG A 14 -10.32 -4.19 -4.21
C ARG A 14 -9.98 -5.25 -5.26
N GLU A 15 -8.74 -5.25 -5.77
CA GLU A 15 -8.30 -6.15 -6.84
C GLU A 15 -7.65 -7.44 -6.31
N LEU A 16 -7.04 -7.41 -5.14
CA LEU A 16 -6.33 -8.56 -4.58
C LEU A 16 -7.17 -9.29 -3.53
N PRO A 17 -7.03 -10.63 -3.44
CA PRO A 17 -7.56 -11.38 -2.30
C PRO A 17 -7.02 -10.82 -0.98
N SER A 18 -7.89 -10.73 0.03
CA SER A 18 -7.58 -10.14 1.33
C SER A 18 -6.32 -10.72 2.00
N GLN A 19 -6.04 -12.02 1.80
CA GLN A 19 -4.82 -12.64 2.30
C GLN A 19 -3.56 -12.17 1.56
N GLN A 20 -3.62 -12.01 0.24
CA GLN A 20 -2.48 -11.49 -0.53
C GLN A 20 -2.23 -10.02 -0.21
N PHE A 21 -3.28 -9.21 -0.12
CA PHE A 21 -3.15 -7.80 0.23
C PHE A 21 -2.53 -7.61 1.62
N ASN A 22 -3.06 -8.28 2.65
CA ASN A 22 -2.56 -8.12 4.02
C ASN A 22 -1.16 -8.71 4.23
N THR A 23 -0.79 -9.76 3.50
CA THR A 23 0.53 -10.39 3.66
C THR A 23 1.62 -9.70 2.82
N TRP A 24 1.31 -9.28 1.59
CA TRP A 24 2.32 -8.84 0.63
C TRP A 24 2.32 -7.33 0.38
N ILE A 25 1.17 -6.66 0.47
CA ILE A 25 1.03 -5.24 0.10
C ILE A 25 0.98 -4.33 1.31
N LYS A 26 0.13 -4.65 2.30
CA LYS A 26 -0.04 -3.86 3.53
C LYS A 26 1.25 -3.60 4.33
N PRO A 27 2.22 -4.54 4.45
CA PRO A 27 3.47 -4.26 5.16
C PRO A 27 4.48 -3.44 4.34
N LEU A 28 4.26 -3.26 3.03
CA LEU A 28 5.15 -2.44 2.21
C LEU A 28 5.00 -0.97 2.59
N ARG A 29 6.14 -0.32 2.80
CA ARG A 29 6.24 1.13 2.99
C ARG A 29 6.97 1.73 1.81
N LEU A 30 6.53 2.90 1.38
CA LEU A 30 7.24 3.66 0.36
C LEU A 30 8.52 4.24 0.97
N GLU A 31 9.66 3.81 0.43
CA GLU A 31 10.94 4.40 0.76
C GLU A 31 10.96 5.86 0.30
N GLY A 32 11.17 6.79 1.24
CA GLY A 32 11.15 8.24 0.99
C GLY A 32 10.07 9.04 1.71
N GLU A 33 9.15 8.41 2.47
CA GLU A 33 8.24 9.14 3.37
C GLU A 33 8.82 9.38 4.79
N ASP A 34 9.85 8.62 5.21
CA ASP A 34 10.51 8.73 6.53
C ASP A 34 11.79 9.63 6.54
N ASN A 35 12.07 10.39 5.47
CA ASN A 35 13.24 11.28 5.38
C ASN A 35 12.86 12.77 5.21
N LEU A 36 12.01 13.27 6.11
CA LEU A 36 11.89 14.70 6.42
C LEU A 36 11.73 14.90 7.93
#